data_AF-A0A1H7A280-F1
#
_entry.id   AF-A0A1H7A280-F1
#
_cell.length_a   1.000
_cell.length_b   1.000
_cell.length_c   1.000
_cell.angle_alpha   90.00
_cell.angle_beta   90.00
_cell.angle_gamma   90.00
#
_symmetry.space_group_name_H-M   'P 1'
#
loop_
_entity.id
_entity.type
_entity.pdbx_description
1 polymer ?
#
loop_
_entity_poly.entity_id
_entity_poly.type
_entity_poly.pdbx_seq_one_letter_code
_entity_poly.pdbx_strand_id
1 'polypeptide(L)'
;MKPTVLIFYANNQGQTYLGELDKECKGIQQLLNAVERREYEVSLIPQTSISDIIKELNIPGRLVEIIHFSGHANDSVLLFGDNAADAAAFADKLKSVRTVKLAFLNGCSSKGQVRFFHDAGVPYVIATSRPVEDTKASWLANQFYNYLSLGRTVNAAFDEIQKDARLLKTDLSLVVNRGIGLAPTGQEPEELEWGLYALADSAEYKLPITLPAAGQTPQNGVRHTRLLSKMLVALKNQTSPISTKYKNTIATIELQGEPADKIMVRSLLEILPYPLGIRLQQINGIPQDDGDLSEYHRQLLYDYALFFETQLNLSTILLLSQIWQNKTAIDLSLQETFKPIRDFLTNNRLNHSLADYAVVIQKGIEILNTAGIDNIIPKIENVRDYLTSGAFGKACAFFDVNKNYFWSHIRLSQEEAVERCYASQEHIIGGLPYFSFVVENILTSVRDVDTINFRHVDKYFASSVSQLVAVSEDAGSNFMMNPSPMENKSILCFSKYDYDPSTPSINLFPFLLDRNVFIKQAATEIDLYLFLGFFSDEMITNLSIRKVGNPCFYFMSLKNPQKIWRFNDEDPSGSDLAHIDDVVAETYRQNHLLTNAGELNTYLSKFKTFFIAS
;
A
#
# COMPACT_ATOMS: atom_id res chain seq x y z
N MET A 1 34.85 15.71 -3.77
CA MET A 1 34.37 14.59 -2.92
C MET A 1 33.01 14.99 -2.37
N LYS A 2 32.11 14.02 -2.21
CA LYS A 2 30.76 14.25 -1.69
C LYS A 2 30.81 14.54 -0.18
N PRO A 3 29.97 15.43 0.36
CA PRO A 3 29.74 15.53 1.80
C PRO A 3 29.46 14.18 2.46
N THR A 4 29.81 14.02 3.72
CA THR A 4 29.64 12.78 4.48
C THR A 4 28.71 13.02 5.67
N VAL A 5 27.71 12.16 5.81
CA VAL A 5 26.94 11.96 7.04
C VAL A 5 27.62 10.85 7.82
N LEU A 6 28.21 11.20 8.95
CA LEU A 6 28.97 10.31 9.81
C LEU A 6 28.08 9.89 11.00
N ILE A 7 27.72 8.62 11.05
CA ILE A 7 26.88 8.02 12.08
C ILE A 7 27.75 7.07 12.90
N PHE A 8 27.72 7.21 14.21
CA PHE A 8 28.42 6.29 15.09
C PHE A 8 27.67 6.12 16.41
N TYR A 9 27.82 4.92 16.97
CA TYR A 9 27.30 4.61 18.28
C TYR A 9 28.31 3.83 19.12
N ALA A 10 28.16 3.95 20.44
CA ALA A 10 29.00 3.26 21.40
C ALA A 10 28.16 2.72 22.57
N ASN A 11 28.33 1.43 22.86
CA ASN A 11 27.73 0.79 24.03
C ASN A 11 28.86 0.42 25.01
N ASN A 12 29.19 1.33 25.92
CA ASN A 12 30.30 1.17 26.84
C ASN A 12 30.02 0.02 27.82
N GLN A 13 30.95 -0.94 27.95
CA GLN A 13 30.79 -2.14 28.78
C GLN A 13 30.64 -1.85 30.29
N GLY A 14 31.02 -0.65 30.74
CA GLY A 14 30.88 -0.20 32.13
C GLY A 14 29.58 0.54 32.43
N GLN A 15 28.63 0.61 31.49
CA GLN A 15 27.34 1.29 31.64
C GLN A 15 26.17 0.34 31.35
N THR A 16 24.94 0.79 31.62
CA THR A 16 23.72 0.05 31.27
C THR A 16 23.66 -0.19 29.76
N TYR A 17 23.40 -1.41 29.34
CA TYR A 17 23.33 -1.76 27.93
C TYR A 17 22.16 -1.06 27.23
N LEU A 18 22.47 -0.31 26.16
CA LEU A 18 21.48 0.34 25.28
C LEU A 18 21.18 -0.58 24.08
N GLY A 19 19.96 -1.13 24.03
CA GLY A 19 19.57 -2.17 23.07
C GLY A 19 19.08 -1.64 21.72
N GLU A 20 18.67 -0.37 21.66
CA GLU A 20 18.10 0.22 20.44
C GLU A 20 19.14 0.93 19.56
N LEU A 21 20.39 1.11 20.01
CA LEU A 21 21.45 1.81 19.27
C LEU A 21 21.66 1.26 17.85
N ASP A 22 21.70 -0.06 17.73
CA ASP A 22 21.93 -0.72 16.44
C ASP A 22 20.74 -0.50 15.49
N LYS A 23 19.51 -0.56 16.03
CA LYS A 23 18.27 -0.33 15.29
C LYS A 23 18.11 1.14 14.90
N GLU A 24 18.49 2.07 15.77
CA GLU A 24 18.53 3.50 15.50
C GLU A 24 19.47 3.79 14.32
N CYS A 25 20.75 3.45 14.45
CA CYS A 25 21.76 3.86 13.48
C CYS A 25 21.62 3.13 12.14
N LYS A 26 21.19 1.86 12.12
CA LYS A 26 20.86 1.15 10.88
C LYS A 26 19.62 1.74 10.20
N GLY A 27 18.61 2.13 10.97
CA GLY A 27 17.41 2.80 10.43
C GLY A 27 17.77 4.14 9.76
N ILE A 28 18.57 4.97 10.41
CA ILE A 28 19.07 6.22 9.84
C ILE A 28 19.90 5.96 8.58
N GLN A 29 20.82 5.01 8.62
CA GLN A 29 21.64 4.65 7.46
C GLN A 29 20.77 4.20 6.29
N GLN A 30 19.74 3.38 6.52
CA GLN A 30 18.79 2.94 5.51
C GLN A 30 18.03 4.11 4.88
N LEU A 31 17.48 5.01 5.70
CA LEU A 31 16.75 6.21 5.25
C LEU A 31 17.64 7.10 4.35
N LEU A 32 18.86 7.36 4.79
CA LEU A 32 19.79 8.22 4.06
C LEU A 32 20.38 7.56 2.80
N ASN A 33 20.53 6.23 2.80
CA ASN A 33 20.95 5.47 1.63
C ASN A 33 19.86 5.37 0.56
N ALA A 34 18.58 5.42 0.95
CA ALA A 34 17.44 5.37 0.04
C ALA A 34 17.23 6.66 -0.78
N VAL A 35 17.96 7.74 -0.47
CA VAL A 35 17.87 9.01 -1.21
C VAL A 35 18.58 8.90 -2.56
N GLU A 36 17.78 8.89 -3.63
CA GLU A 36 18.22 8.52 -4.97
C GLU A 36 19.22 9.51 -5.62
N ARG A 37 19.08 10.82 -5.37
CA ARG A 37 19.98 11.87 -5.89
C ARG A 37 20.85 12.50 -4.80
N ARG A 38 21.30 11.67 -3.86
CA ARG A 38 22.21 12.14 -2.81
C ARG A 38 23.54 12.58 -3.41
N GLU A 39 23.90 13.83 -3.11
CA GLU A 39 25.25 14.32 -3.33
C GLU A 39 26.13 14.12 -2.10
N TYR A 40 25.68 13.29 -1.15
CA TYR A 40 26.42 12.91 0.05
C TYR A 40 26.65 11.39 0.15
N GLU A 41 27.57 11.01 1.02
CA GLU A 41 27.89 9.65 1.45
C GLU A 41 27.43 9.42 2.90
N VAL A 42 27.14 8.17 3.24
CA VAL A 42 26.77 7.78 4.62
C VAL A 42 27.81 6.81 5.14
N SER A 43 28.50 7.17 6.22
CA SER A 43 29.46 6.31 6.93
C SER A 43 28.85 5.93 8.28
N LEU A 44 28.65 4.63 8.52
CA LEU A 44 28.20 4.09 9.81
C LEU A 44 29.34 3.33 10.47
N ILE A 45 29.67 3.69 11.70
CA ILE A 45 30.70 3.02 12.51
C ILE A 45 30.02 2.43 13.76
N PRO A 46 29.88 1.09 13.84
CA PRO A 46 29.33 0.44 15.01
C PRO A 46 30.37 0.29 16.13
N GLN A 47 29.91 0.33 17.39
CA GLN A 47 30.73 0.06 18.58
C GLN A 47 32.06 0.83 18.59
N THR A 48 31.96 2.15 18.44
CA THR A 48 33.07 3.00 18.01
C THR A 48 34.03 3.33 19.15
N SER A 49 35.35 3.30 18.86
CA SER A 49 36.40 3.90 19.70
C SER A 49 36.71 5.34 19.27
N ILE A 50 37.30 6.14 20.16
CA ILE A 50 37.76 7.51 19.81
C ILE A 50 38.75 7.46 18.63
N SER A 51 39.59 6.43 18.59
CA SER A 51 40.60 6.26 17.54
C SER A 51 39.98 6.09 16.15
N ASP A 52 38.82 5.44 16.05
CA ASP A 52 38.14 5.19 14.78
C ASP A 52 37.50 6.47 14.24
N ILE A 53 36.96 7.31 15.13
CA ILE A 53 36.44 8.63 14.75
C ILE A 53 37.58 9.53 14.25
N ILE A 54 38.72 9.54 14.95
CA ILE A 54 39.88 10.32 14.53
C ILE A 54 40.38 9.87 13.16
N LYS A 55 40.43 8.56 12.89
CA LYS A 55 40.77 8.03 11.55
C LYS A 55 39.80 8.56 10.50
N GLU A 56 38.50 8.49 10.78
CA GLU A 56 37.45 8.87 9.83
C GLU A 56 37.43 10.37 9.53
N LEU A 57 37.71 11.21 10.54
CA LEU A 57 37.87 12.66 10.38
C LEU A 57 39.18 13.06 9.68
N ASN A 58 40.21 12.21 9.73
CA ASN A 58 41.51 12.48 9.10
C ASN A 58 41.65 11.93 7.67
N ILE A 59 40.61 11.28 7.11
CA ILE A 59 40.65 10.80 5.72
C ILE A 59 40.85 12.00 4.78
N PRO A 60 41.93 12.03 3.98
CA PRO A 60 42.25 13.19 3.14
C PRO A 60 41.10 13.55 2.19
N GLY A 61 40.63 14.79 2.30
CA GLY A 61 39.61 15.37 1.43
C GLY A 61 38.16 14.94 1.69
N ARG A 62 37.91 14.17 2.76
CA ARG A 62 36.55 13.90 3.25
C ARG A 62 35.95 15.19 3.87
N LEU A 63 34.68 15.45 3.57
CA LEU A 63 33.94 16.63 4.04
C LEU A 63 32.78 16.17 4.94
N VAL A 64 32.97 16.12 6.26
CA VAL A 64 31.90 15.70 7.17
C VAL A 64 30.95 16.87 7.44
N GLU A 65 29.68 16.75 7.06
CA GLU A 65 28.66 17.79 7.26
C GLU A 65 27.67 17.48 8.36
N ILE A 66 27.38 16.19 8.60
CA ILE A 66 26.49 15.77 9.68
C ILE A 66 27.23 14.75 10.54
N ILE A 67 27.14 14.93 11.85
CA ILE A 67 27.58 13.95 12.84
C ILE A 67 26.38 13.50 13.66
N HIS A 68 26.16 12.19 13.71
CA HIS A 68 25.18 11.55 14.58
C HIS A 68 25.89 10.67 15.60
N PHE A 69 25.77 11.01 16.88
CA PHE A 69 26.23 10.19 17.98
C PHE A 69 25.02 9.62 18.72
N SER A 70 25.04 8.30 18.96
CA SER A 70 24.10 7.65 19.88
C SER A 70 24.83 6.81 20.92
N GLY A 71 24.50 6.97 22.20
CA GLY A 71 25.19 6.30 23.30
C GLY A 71 25.12 7.07 24.61
N HIS A 72 25.89 6.61 25.61
CA HIS A 72 25.93 7.29 26.90
C HIS A 72 26.68 8.62 26.81
N ALA A 73 26.11 9.66 27.40
CA ALA A 73 26.69 10.99 27.51
C ALA A 73 26.32 11.63 28.85
N ASN A 74 27.02 12.70 29.20
CA ASN A 74 26.65 13.64 30.27
C ASN A 74 27.02 15.07 29.83
N ASP A 75 26.91 16.07 30.71
CA ASP A 75 27.11 17.48 30.34
C ASP A 75 28.51 17.82 29.77
N SER A 76 29.53 17.00 30.00
CA SER A 76 30.92 17.28 29.60
C SER A 76 31.62 16.17 28.81
N VAL A 77 31.04 14.97 28.74
CA VAL A 77 31.70 13.77 28.19
C VAL A 77 30.77 12.97 27.28
N LEU A 78 31.34 12.45 26.20
CA LEU A 78 30.76 11.40 25.35
C LEU A 78 31.47 10.07 25.66
N LEU A 79 30.73 9.01 25.99
CA LEU A 79 31.32 7.71 26.33
C LEU A 79 31.42 6.83 25.08
N PHE A 80 32.65 6.41 24.76
CA PHE A 80 32.96 5.49 23.66
C PHE A 80 33.24 4.08 24.18
N GLY A 81 33.40 3.10 23.28
CA GLY A 81 33.55 1.69 23.66
C GLY A 81 34.76 1.41 24.57
N ASP A 82 35.79 2.26 24.50
CA ASP A 82 37.09 2.11 25.16
C ASP A 82 37.40 3.20 26.20
N ASN A 83 36.87 4.43 26.04
CA ASN A 83 37.18 5.59 26.89
C ASN A 83 36.09 6.67 26.89
N ALA A 84 36.18 7.58 27.85
CA ALA A 84 35.45 8.86 27.87
C ALA A 84 36.16 9.91 27.00
N ALA A 85 35.46 10.56 26.08
CA ALA A 85 35.97 11.74 25.38
C ALA A 85 35.39 13.02 25.98
N ASP A 86 36.26 13.96 26.29
CA ASP A 86 35.87 15.31 26.65
C ASP A 86 35.17 15.98 25.46
N ALA A 87 33.95 16.48 25.66
CA ALA A 87 33.12 17.06 24.63
C ALA A 87 33.73 18.35 24.04
N ALA A 88 34.47 19.12 24.84
CA ALA A 88 35.18 20.30 24.37
C ALA A 88 36.36 19.92 23.47
N ALA A 89 37.14 18.90 23.86
CA ALA A 89 38.23 18.37 23.03
C ALA A 89 37.70 17.77 21.71
N PHE A 90 36.54 17.09 21.74
CA PHE A 90 35.90 16.58 20.54
C PHE A 90 35.41 17.70 19.62
N ALA A 91 34.74 18.72 20.18
CA ALA A 91 34.33 19.90 19.44
C ALA A 91 35.53 20.66 18.83
N ASP A 92 36.64 20.80 19.56
CA ASP A 92 37.88 21.38 19.05
C ASP A 92 38.46 20.57 17.89
N LYS A 93 38.34 19.24 17.91
CA LYS A 93 38.71 18.41 16.76
C LYS A 93 37.80 18.72 15.55
N LEU A 94 36.50 18.91 15.75
CA LEU A 94 35.58 19.30 14.67
C LEU A 94 35.86 20.70 14.11
N LYS A 95 36.34 21.62 14.95
CA LYS A 95 36.81 22.95 14.54
C LYS A 95 37.94 22.89 13.51
N SER A 96 38.74 21.82 13.52
CA SER A 96 39.79 21.59 12.51
C SER A 96 39.23 21.13 11.15
N VAL A 97 38.04 20.50 11.14
CA VAL A 97 37.37 19.98 9.94
C VAL A 97 36.53 21.08 9.26
N ARG A 98 35.94 22.01 10.04
CA ARG A 98 35.22 23.23 9.59
C ARG A 98 33.99 23.01 8.69
N THR A 99 33.64 21.78 8.34
CA THR A 99 32.52 21.50 7.43
C THR A 99 31.22 21.09 8.12
N VAL A 100 31.26 20.75 9.41
CA VAL A 100 30.10 20.22 10.14
C VAL A 100 28.99 21.29 10.23
N LYS A 101 27.80 20.94 9.75
CA LYS A 101 26.59 21.77 9.72
C LYS A 101 25.58 21.36 10.79
N LEU A 102 25.54 20.08 11.13
CA LEU A 102 24.65 19.52 12.15
C LEU A 102 25.39 18.52 13.03
N ALA A 103 25.26 18.67 14.34
CA ALA A 103 25.62 17.65 15.33
C ALA A 103 24.34 17.16 16.04
N PHE A 104 24.03 15.88 15.90
CA PHE A 104 22.96 15.22 16.64
C PHE A 104 23.60 14.39 17.76
N LEU A 105 23.40 14.82 19.01
CA LEU A 105 23.94 14.22 20.22
C LEU A 105 22.85 13.44 20.96
N ASN A 106 22.55 12.22 20.49
CA ASN A 106 21.51 11.36 21.02
C ASN A 106 22.01 10.55 22.23
N GLY A 107 22.49 11.26 23.25
CA GLY A 107 22.87 10.73 24.55
C GLY A 107 22.29 11.58 25.67
N CYS A 108 22.12 11.00 26.86
CA CYS A 108 21.50 11.67 28.01
C CYS A 108 22.23 12.95 28.44
N SER A 109 21.47 13.99 28.79
CA SER A 109 21.98 15.25 29.36
C SER A 109 23.14 15.87 28.58
N SER A 110 22.97 16.04 27.26
CA SER A 110 24.00 16.60 26.36
C SER A 110 23.87 18.11 26.11
N LYS A 111 22.87 18.79 26.70
CA LYS A 111 22.65 20.25 26.57
C LYS A 111 23.86 21.08 26.98
N GLY A 112 24.57 20.70 28.05
CA GLY A 112 25.80 21.39 28.47
C GLY A 112 26.89 21.44 27.38
N GLN A 113 26.87 20.47 26.46
CA GLN A 113 27.86 20.36 25.39
C GLN A 113 27.59 21.31 24.21
N VAL A 114 26.35 21.77 24.05
CA VAL A 114 25.89 22.61 22.91
C VAL A 114 26.81 23.81 22.69
N ARG A 115 27.28 24.45 23.78
CA ARG A 115 28.20 25.59 23.72
C ARG A 115 29.52 25.24 23.04
N PHE A 116 30.10 24.07 23.32
CA PHE A 116 31.38 23.66 22.72
C PHE A 116 31.27 23.45 21.21
N PHE A 117 30.20 22.81 20.74
CA PHE A 117 29.96 22.60 19.31
C PHE A 117 29.70 23.94 18.58
N HIS A 118 29.02 24.88 19.23
CA HIS A 118 28.86 26.23 18.69
C HIS A 118 30.16 27.04 18.68
N ASP A 119 30.99 26.97 19.73
CA ASP A 119 32.34 27.58 19.77
C ASP A 119 33.29 26.97 18.71
N ALA A 120 33.01 25.74 18.29
CA ALA A 120 33.65 25.05 17.15
C ALA A 120 33.05 25.45 15.78
N GLY A 121 31.98 26.24 15.76
CA GLY A 121 31.34 26.77 14.56
C GLY A 121 30.25 25.89 13.96
N VAL A 122 29.71 24.91 14.70
CA VAL A 122 28.59 24.08 14.24
C VAL A 122 27.28 24.89 14.34
N PRO A 123 26.57 25.13 13.22
CA PRO A 123 25.34 25.94 13.22
C PRO A 123 24.17 25.31 13.98
N TYR A 124 23.94 24.00 13.80
CA TYR A 124 22.82 23.28 14.40
C TYR A 124 23.30 22.17 15.33
N VAL A 125 22.75 22.14 16.54
CA VAL A 125 22.99 21.06 17.51
C VAL A 125 21.65 20.55 18.03
N ILE A 126 21.42 19.25 17.91
CA ILE A 126 20.29 18.56 18.57
C ILE A 126 20.85 17.82 19.78
N ALA A 127 20.33 18.15 20.96
CA ALA A 127 20.83 17.61 22.23
C ALA A 127 19.70 17.39 23.23
N THR A 128 19.95 16.56 24.24
CA THR A 128 18.98 16.28 25.31
C THR A 128 19.26 17.11 26.56
N SER A 129 18.22 17.54 27.28
CA SER A 129 18.39 18.27 28.54
C SER A 129 18.38 17.37 29.78
N ARG A 130 17.77 16.19 29.67
CA ARG A 130 17.62 15.20 30.74
C ARG A 130 17.80 13.77 30.19
N PRO A 131 17.89 12.74 31.05
CA PRO A 131 17.90 11.36 30.60
C PRO A 131 16.67 11.02 29.77
N VAL A 132 16.88 10.23 28.71
CA VAL A 132 15.84 9.84 27.75
C VAL A 132 15.79 8.32 27.59
N GLU A 133 14.60 7.79 27.31
CA GLU A 133 14.43 6.35 27.04
C GLU A 133 15.00 5.95 25.68
N ASP A 134 15.68 4.81 25.62
CA ASP A 134 16.40 4.30 24.43
C ASP A 134 15.48 4.13 23.21
N THR A 135 14.25 3.63 23.42
CA THR A 135 13.25 3.47 22.35
C THR A 135 12.74 4.81 21.81
N LYS A 136 12.58 5.81 22.68
CA LYS A 136 12.18 7.18 22.32
C LYS A 136 13.29 7.88 21.53
N ALA A 137 14.54 7.72 21.98
CA ALA A 137 15.72 8.23 21.30
C ALA A 137 15.86 7.65 19.89
N SER A 138 15.68 6.34 19.75
CA SER A 138 15.69 5.65 18.46
C SER A 138 14.58 6.11 17.52
N TRP A 139 13.35 6.26 18.02
CA TRP A 139 12.22 6.75 17.23
C TRP A 139 12.45 8.18 16.73
N LEU A 140 12.84 9.09 17.61
CA LEU A 140 13.01 10.51 17.29
C LEU A 140 14.10 10.71 16.24
N ALA A 141 15.25 10.04 16.40
CA ALA A 141 16.34 10.14 15.43
C ALA A 141 15.91 9.59 14.06
N ASN A 142 15.24 8.44 14.01
CA ASN A 142 14.74 7.89 12.75
C ASN A 142 13.71 8.82 12.06
N GLN A 143 12.78 9.43 12.81
CA GLN A 143 11.83 10.39 12.22
C GLN A 143 12.51 11.66 11.72
N PHE A 144 13.50 12.17 12.47
CA PHE A 144 14.29 13.33 12.03
C PHE A 144 14.98 13.08 10.69
N TYR A 145 15.71 11.98 10.59
CA TYR A 145 16.42 11.64 9.35
C TYR A 145 15.47 11.24 8.22
N ASN A 146 14.27 10.73 8.52
CA ASN A 146 13.22 10.54 7.52
C ASN A 146 12.83 11.89 6.88
N TYR A 147 12.48 12.90 7.68
CA TYR A 147 12.14 14.23 7.15
C TYR A 147 13.33 14.93 6.45
N LEU A 148 14.55 14.77 6.97
CA LEU A 148 15.75 15.27 6.31
C LEU A 148 15.97 14.59 4.94
N SER A 149 15.71 13.28 4.85
CA SER A 149 15.80 12.51 3.59
C SER A 149 14.76 12.94 2.54
N LEU A 150 13.63 13.49 2.99
CA LEU A 150 12.58 14.09 2.15
C LEU A 150 12.93 15.52 1.68
N GLY A 151 14.13 16.01 1.97
CA GLY A 151 14.60 17.33 1.53
C GLY A 151 14.14 18.49 2.41
N ARG A 152 13.54 18.23 3.57
CA ARG A 152 13.23 19.27 4.57
C ARG A 152 14.53 19.83 5.17
N THR A 153 14.49 21.09 5.61
CA THR A 153 15.60 21.70 6.33
C THR A 153 15.66 21.16 7.77
N VAL A 154 16.78 21.38 8.48
CA VAL A 154 16.92 20.95 9.89
C VAL A 154 15.79 21.49 10.77
N ASN A 155 15.46 22.78 10.64
CA ASN A 155 14.37 23.39 11.40
C ASN A 155 13.02 22.75 11.04
N ALA A 156 12.71 22.63 9.75
CA ALA A 156 11.45 22.05 9.29
C ALA A 156 11.31 20.57 9.70
N ALA A 157 12.38 19.77 9.60
CA ALA A 157 12.38 18.38 10.03
C ALA A 157 12.10 18.25 11.53
N PHE A 158 12.70 19.10 12.36
CA PHE A 158 12.45 19.09 13.80
C PHE A 158 11.03 19.58 14.16
N ASP A 159 10.47 20.51 13.38
CA ASP A 159 9.08 20.96 13.54
C ASP A 159 8.06 19.88 13.16
N GLU A 160 8.31 19.07 12.12
CA GLU A 160 7.43 17.96 11.75
C GLU A 160 7.40 16.86 12.82
N ILE A 161 8.54 16.52 13.41
CA ILE A 161 8.59 15.55 14.53
C ILE A 161 7.77 16.03 15.73
N GLN A 162 7.78 17.34 16.02
CA GLN A 162 6.95 17.92 17.07
C GLN A 162 5.45 17.72 16.80
N LYS A 163 5.03 17.86 15.54
CA LYS A 163 3.64 17.60 15.15
C LYS A 163 3.30 16.12 15.30
N ASP A 164 4.18 15.23 14.85
CA ASP A 164 3.99 13.78 14.96
C ASP A 164 3.91 13.30 16.42
N ALA A 165 4.79 13.80 17.28
CA ALA A 165 4.79 13.46 18.70
C ALA A 165 3.46 13.87 19.38
N ARG A 166 2.94 15.05 19.04
CA ARG A 166 1.63 15.52 19.54
C ARG A 166 0.47 14.66 19.03
N LEU A 167 0.50 14.29 17.75
CA LEU A 167 -0.54 13.46 17.12
C LEU A 167 -0.58 12.05 17.68
N LEU A 168 0.59 11.47 17.97
CA LEU A 168 0.72 10.11 18.50
C LEU A 168 0.51 10.03 20.02
N LYS A 169 0.31 11.17 20.70
CA LYS A 169 0.27 11.27 22.17
C LYS A 169 1.48 10.58 22.82
N THR A 170 2.63 10.61 22.16
CA THR A 170 3.87 10.15 22.78
C THR A 170 4.23 11.12 23.90
N ASP A 171 4.61 10.61 25.07
CA ASP A 171 5.18 11.40 26.17
C ASP A 171 6.60 11.87 25.76
N LEU A 172 6.66 12.74 24.75
CA LEU A 172 7.86 13.32 24.16
C LEU A 172 7.75 14.83 24.18
N SER A 173 8.80 15.49 24.64
CA SER A 173 8.76 16.92 24.92
C SER A 173 9.94 17.63 24.23
N LEU A 174 9.65 18.62 23.38
CA LEU A 174 10.57 19.12 22.32
C LEU A 174 10.59 20.67 22.23
N VAL A 175 11.76 21.28 21.96
CA VAL A 175 11.95 22.75 21.83
C VAL A 175 12.86 23.15 20.67
N VAL A 176 12.57 24.29 20.06
CA VAL A 176 13.50 25.03 19.18
C VAL A 176 14.00 26.29 19.89
N ASN A 177 15.32 26.39 20.12
CA ASN A 177 15.96 27.57 20.70
C ASN A 177 16.77 28.32 19.63
N ARG A 178 16.38 29.57 19.34
CA ARG A 178 17.11 30.46 18.41
C ARG A 178 17.95 31.46 19.20
N GLY A 179 19.28 31.31 19.15
CA GLY A 179 20.24 32.23 19.74
C GLY A 179 20.72 31.85 21.14
N ILE A 180 22.04 31.72 21.31
CA ILE A 180 22.70 31.73 22.62
C ILE A 180 23.02 33.20 22.94
N GLY A 181 21.99 33.94 23.32
CA GLY A 181 22.11 35.26 23.92
C GLY A 181 21.53 35.18 25.33
N LEU A 182 22.37 35.40 26.34
CA LEU A 182 22.05 35.55 27.77
C LEU A 182 20.55 35.69 28.06
N ALA A 183 19.93 34.64 28.60
CA ALA A 183 18.55 34.71 29.06
C ALA A 183 18.42 35.79 30.17
N PRO A 184 17.42 36.68 30.11
CA PRO A 184 17.04 37.49 31.25
C PRO A 184 16.60 36.57 32.39
N THR A 185 17.10 36.84 33.58
CA THR A 185 16.68 36.21 34.83
C THR A 185 15.16 36.27 35.01
N GLY A 186 14.54 35.11 35.22
CA GLY A 186 13.23 35.02 35.86
C GLY A 186 12.09 34.44 35.02
N GLN A 187 12.24 33.19 34.56
CA GLN A 187 11.23 32.12 34.54
C GLN A 187 11.84 30.95 33.77
N GLU A 188 12.19 29.86 34.46
CA GLU A 188 12.67 28.64 33.79
C GLU A 188 11.49 28.01 33.02
N PRO A 189 11.56 27.89 31.69
CA PRO A 189 10.60 27.09 30.94
C PRO A 189 10.75 25.62 31.37
N GLU A 190 9.63 24.89 31.48
CA GLU A 190 9.65 23.43 31.73
C GLU A 190 10.76 22.75 30.90
N GLU A 191 11.63 21.99 31.54
CA GLU A 191 12.81 21.40 30.89
C GLU A 191 12.41 20.25 29.95
N LEU A 192 12.48 20.52 28.64
CA LEU A 192 12.02 19.63 27.57
C LEU A 192 13.13 18.65 27.11
N GLU A 193 12.78 17.41 26.80
CA GLU A 193 13.71 16.27 26.63
C GLU A 193 14.72 16.44 25.50
N TRP A 194 14.32 16.86 24.29
CA TRP A 194 15.23 17.22 23.19
C TRP A 194 15.05 18.68 22.77
N GLY A 195 16.18 19.36 22.52
CA GLY A 195 16.21 20.70 21.97
C GLY A 195 17.00 20.78 20.66
N LEU A 196 16.47 21.52 19.69
CA LEU A 196 17.22 22.02 18.54
C LEU A 196 17.79 23.40 18.89
N TYR A 197 19.12 23.50 18.91
CA TYR A 197 19.85 24.73 19.22
C TYR A 197 20.54 25.24 17.94
N ALA A 198 20.19 26.46 17.53
CA ALA A 198 20.77 27.09 16.35
C ALA A 198 21.58 28.34 16.73
N LEU A 199 22.76 28.52 16.11
CA LEU A 199 23.48 29.80 16.16
C LEU A 199 22.61 30.91 15.57
N ALA A 200 22.72 32.12 16.12
CA ALA A 200 22.06 33.30 15.56
C ALA A 200 22.46 33.48 14.08
N ASP A 201 21.50 33.82 13.23
CA ASP A 201 21.66 34.03 11.78
C ASP A 201 22.21 32.83 10.99
N SER A 202 22.08 31.61 11.54
CA SER A 202 22.41 30.38 10.79
C SER A 202 21.56 30.25 9.53
N ALA A 203 22.20 30.07 8.38
CA ALA A 203 21.49 29.72 7.15
C ALA A 203 20.79 28.36 7.31
N GLU A 204 19.58 28.23 6.76
CA GLU A 204 18.86 26.95 6.71
C GLU A 204 19.75 25.88 6.05
N TYR A 205 19.91 24.75 6.74
CA TYR A 205 20.64 23.61 6.20
C TYR A 205 19.67 22.51 5.80
N LYS A 206 19.90 21.92 4.63
CA LYS A 206 19.24 20.71 4.14
C LYS A 206 20.31 19.79 3.55
N LEU A 207 20.02 18.50 3.49
CA LEU A 207 20.93 17.56 2.83
C LEU A 207 21.18 17.98 1.37
N PRO A 208 22.42 17.88 0.88
CA PRO A 208 22.75 18.16 -0.52
C PRO A 208 22.18 17.03 -1.37
N ILE A 209 20.95 17.24 -1.81
CA ILE A 209 20.20 16.40 -2.74
C ILE A 209 20.11 17.20 -4.02
N THR A 210 20.52 16.63 -5.16
CA THR A 210 20.35 17.30 -6.46
C THR A 210 18.86 17.45 -6.73
N LEU A 211 18.31 18.61 -6.37
CA LEU A 211 17.04 19.05 -6.92
C LEU A 211 17.28 19.37 -8.40
N PRO A 212 16.38 18.96 -9.31
CA PRO A 212 16.58 19.23 -10.73
C PRO A 212 16.79 20.74 -10.93
N ALA A 213 17.76 21.09 -11.76
CA ALA A 213 18.05 22.47 -12.11
C ALA A 213 16.74 23.16 -12.54
N ALA A 214 16.47 24.35 -12.00
CA ALA A 214 15.36 25.18 -12.44
C ALA A 214 15.51 25.42 -13.96
N GLY A 215 14.72 24.72 -14.77
CA GLY A 215 14.83 24.69 -16.22
C GLY A 215 15.05 23.30 -16.85
N GLN A 216 15.26 22.26 -16.04
CA GLN A 216 15.07 20.88 -16.45
C GLN A 216 13.82 20.34 -15.74
N THR A 217 12.73 20.34 -16.49
CA THR A 217 11.47 19.68 -16.19
C THR A 217 11.74 18.34 -15.48
N PRO A 218 11.08 18.02 -14.35
CA PRO A 218 11.17 16.68 -13.78
C PRO A 218 10.86 15.70 -14.90
N GLN A 219 11.75 14.75 -15.17
CA GLN A 219 11.33 13.56 -15.90
C GLN A 219 10.27 12.87 -15.04
N ASN A 220 9.02 13.13 -15.42
CA ASN A 220 7.72 12.59 -15.02
C ASN A 220 7.75 11.31 -14.16
N GLY A 221 7.19 11.38 -12.95
CA GLY A 221 6.65 10.19 -12.25
C GLY A 221 6.78 10.23 -10.72
N VAL A 222 5.67 9.91 -10.04
CA VAL A 222 5.71 9.43 -8.65
C VAL A 222 6.43 8.09 -8.62
N ARG A 223 7.35 7.90 -7.68
CA ARG A 223 8.09 6.63 -7.54
C ARG A 223 7.29 5.62 -6.74
N HIS A 224 7.33 4.36 -7.16
CA HIS A 224 6.61 3.27 -6.50
C HIS A 224 7.54 2.28 -5.79
N THR A 225 8.86 2.46 -5.86
CA THR A 225 9.86 1.52 -5.32
C THR A 225 9.55 1.04 -3.90
N ARG A 226 9.27 1.97 -2.98
CA ARG A 226 8.92 1.66 -1.58
C ARG A 226 7.57 0.96 -1.45
N LEU A 227 6.55 1.39 -2.19
CA LEU A 227 5.26 0.69 -2.23
C LEU A 227 5.47 -0.77 -2.67
N LEU A 228 6.14 -0.97 -3.79
CA LEU A 228 6.37 -2.28 -4.40
C LEU A 228 7.21 -3.20 -3.49
N SER A 229 8.26 -2.67 -2.85
CA SER A 229 9.09 -3.44 -1.93
C SER A 229 8.30 -3.87 -0.68
N LYS A 230 7.53 -2.96 -0.09
CA LYS A 230 6.66 -3.26 1.06
C LYS A 230 5.54 -4.25 0.69
N MET A 231 4.99 -4.16 -0.52
CA MET A 231 4.04 -5.14 -1.03
C MET A 231 4.65 -6.55 -1.08
N LEU A 232 5.84 -6.68 -1.67
CA LEU A 232 6.55 -7.96 -1.74
C LEU A 232 6.87 -8.52 -0.35
N VAL A 233 7.32 -7.68 0.58
CA VAL A 233 7.61 -8.09 1.96
C VAL A 233 6.34 -8.53 2.71
N ALA A 234 5.22 -7.83 2.54
CA ALA A 234 3.96 -8.22 3.17
C ALA A 234 3.46 -9.59 2.68
N LEU A 235 3.76 -9.94 1.43
CA LEU A 235 3.36 -11.19 0.78
C LEU A 235 4.39 -12.32 0.93
N LYS A 236 5.56 -12.06 1.52
CA LYS A 236 6.67 -13.02 1.72
C LYS A 236 6.28 -14.31 2.44
N ASN A 237 5.46 -14.18 3.49
CA ASN A 237 5.16 -15.26 4.42
C ASN A 237 3.94 -16.12 4.03
N GLN A 238 3.36 -15.89 2.85
CA GLN A 238 2.16 -16.61 2.41
C GLN A 238 2.51 -18.03 1.94
N THR A 239 1.61 -18.99 2.14
CA THR A 239 1.90 -20.42 1.96
C THR A 239 1.87 -20.91 0.51
N SER A 240 1.51 -20.03 -0.43
CA SER A 240 1.42 -20.39 -1.86
C SER A 240 2.78 -20.85 -2.43
N PRO A 241 2.86 -21.93 -3.23
CA PRO A 241 4.05 -22.33 -4.00
C PRO A 241 4.67 -21.17 -4.80
N ILE A 242 3.82 -20.25 -5.27
CA ILE A 242 4.23 -18.99 -5.91
C ILE A 242 5.16 -18.18 -5.00
N SER A 243 4.89 -18.08 -3.69
CA SER A 243 5.72 -17.31 -2.76
C SER A 243 7.17 -17.79 -2.78
N THR A 244 7.40 -19.08 -3.02
CA THR A 244 8.74 -19.67 -3.14
C THR A 244 9.47 -19.28 -4.43
N LYS A 245 8.75 -19.09 -5.53
CA LYS A 245 9.33 -18.73 -6.85
C LYS A 245 9.92 -17.31 -6.89
N TYR A 246 9.40 -16.39 -6.07
CA TYR A 246 9.86 -14.99 -6.00
C TYR A 246 10.65 -14.68 -4.71
N LYS A 247 10.94 -15.70 -3.88
CA LYS A 247 11.88 -15.59 -2.75
C LYS A 247 13.23 -15.03 -3.16
N ASN A 248 13.66 -15.25 -4.41
CA ASN A 248 14.90 -14.67 -4.94
C ASN A 248 14.81 -13.14 -5.08
N THR A 249 13.71 -12.60 -5.62
CA THR A 249 13.49 -11.14 -5.70
C THR A 249 13.45 -10.52 -4.29
N ILE A 250 12.78 -11.20 -3.35
CA ILE A 250 12.72 -10.79 -1.94
C ILE A 250 14.11 -10.86 -1.29
N ALA A 251 14.87 -11.93 -1.54
CA ALA A 251 16.23 -12.08 -1.05
C ALA A 251 17.18 -11.02 -1.64
N THR A 252 17.02 -10.65 -2.92
CA THR A 252 17.74 -9.52 -3.52
C THR A 252 17.38 -8.21 -2.83
N ILE A 253 16.10 -7.95 -2.55
CA ILE A 253 15.67 -6.79 -1.76
C ILE A 253 16.35 -6.78 -0.39
N GLU A 254 16.37 -7.91 0.30
CA GLU A 254 16.92 -8.06 1.65
C GLU A 254 18.46 -7.99 1.70
N LEU A 255 19.16 -8.45 0.65
CA LEU A 255 20.64 -8.58 0.63
C LEU A 255 21.35 -7.47 -0.14
N GLN A 256 20.74 -6.95 -1.21
CA GLN A 256 21.38 -6.08 -2.20
C GLN A 256 20.63 -4.76 -2.41
N GLY A 257 19.47 -4.58 -1.76
CA GLY A 257 18.60 -3.41 -1.91
C GLY A 257 17.52 -3.59 -2.97
N GLU A 258 16.63 -2.60 -3.09
CA GLU A 258 15.45 -2.66 -3.95
C GLU A 258 15.85 -2.71 -5.45
N PRO A 259 15.44 -3.74 -6.20
CA PRO A 259 15.68 -3.79 -7.64
C PRO A 259 14.79 -2.75 -8.36
N ALA A 260 15.01 -2.54 -9.65
CA ALA A 260 14.19 -1.60 -10.43
C ALA A 260 12.67 -1.92 -10.35
N ASP A 261 11.83 -0.89 -10.27
CA ASP A 261 10.36 -1.01 -10.16
C ASP A 261 9.78 -2.02 -11.15
N LYS A 262 10.26 -2.02 -12.41
CA LYS A 262 9.84 -2.97 -13.45
C LYS A 262 9.98 -4.45 -13.04
N ILE A 263 11.03 -4.80 -12.29
CA ILE A 263 11.28 -6.16 -11.79
C ILE A 263 10.29 -6.50 -10.67
N MET A 264 10.04 -5.56 -9.75
CA MET A 264 9.12 -5.75 -8.63
C MET A 264 7.66 -5.80 -9.11
N VAL A 265 7.27 -4.90 -10.01
CA VAL A 265 5.96 -4.92 -10.68
C VAL A 265 5.74 -6.25 -11.35
N ARG A 266 6.67 -6.71 -12.20
CA ARG A 266 6.56 -8.02 -12.84
C ARG A 266 6.38 -9.14 -11.82
N SER A 267 7.19 -9.15 -10.76
CA SER A 267 7.09 -10.15 -9.70
C SER A 267 5.72 -10.13 -9.03
N LEU A 268 5.17 -8.96 -8.73
CA LEU A 268 3.85 -8.81 -8.13
C LEU A 268 2.72 -9.22 -9.08
N LEU A 269 2.81 -8.90 -10.37
CA LEU A 269 1.79 -9.29 -11.34
C LEU A 269 1.71 -10.81 -11.54
N GLU A 270 2.80 -11.54 -11.31
CA GLU A 270 2.84 -13.01 -11.38
C GLU A 270 2.15 -13.67 -10.17
N ILE A 271 1.91 -12.93 -9.07
CA ILE A 271 1.34 -13.48 -7.83
C ILE A 271 -0.05 -12.91 -7.48
N LEU A 272 -0.32 -11.67 -7.88
CA LEU A 272 -1.58 -11.01 -7.55
C LEU A 272 -2.71 -11.54 -8.44
N PRO A 273 -3.93 -11.73 -7.89
CA PRO A 273 -5.08 -12.07 -8.71
C PRO A 273 -5.35 -10.94 -9.71
N TYR A 274 -5.83 -11.29 -10.90
CA TYR A 274 -6.03 -10.38 -12.04
C TYR A 274 -6.68 -9.04 -11.65
N PRO A 275 -7.75 -8.99 -10.81
CA PRO A 275 -8.34 -7.72 -10.40
C PRO A 275 -7.38 -6.76 -9.71
N LEU A 276 -6.45 -7.23 -8.88
CA LEU A 276 -5.43 -6.36 -8.26
C LEU A 276 -4.27 -6.08 -9.21
N GLY A 277 -3.89 -7.07 -10.02
CA GLY A 277 -2.77 -6.90 -10.95
C GLY A 277 -3.05 -5.86 -12.03
N ILE A 278 -4.27 -5.76 -12.57
CA ILE A 278 -4.62 -4.69 -13.52
C ILE A 278 -4.55 -3.30 -12.87
N ARG A 279 -4.92 -3.16 -11.59
CA ARG A 279 -4.79 -1.90 -10.84
C ARG A 279 -3.33 -1.55 -10.61
N LEU A 280 -2.50 -2.54 -10.30
CA LEU A 280 -1.06 -2.33 -10.18
C LEU A 280 -0.43 -1.90 -11.51
N GLN A 281 -0.87 -2.46 -12.65
CA GLN A 281 -0.45 -2.01 -13.97
C GLN A 281 -0.84 -0.55 -14.23
N GLN A 282 -2.06 -0.15 -13.86
CA GLN A 282 -2.54 1.23 -14.00
C GLN A 282 -1.69 2.21 -13.18
N ILE A 283 -1.43 1.91 -11.91
CA ILE A 283 -0.53 2.68 -11.03
C ILE A 283 0.86 2.84 -11.66
N ASN A 284 1.38 1.80 -12.31
CA ASN A 284 2.71 1.81 -12.93
C ASN A 284 2.69 2.18 -14.42
N GLY A 285 1.56 2.67 -14.93
CA GLY A 285 1.42 3.16 -16.29
C GLY A 285 2.28 4.40 -16.53
N ILE A 286 2.85 4.51 -17.73
CA ILE A 286 3.59 5.71 -18.14
C ILE A 286 2.57 6.81 -18.45
N PRO A 287 2.74 8.05 -17.94
CA PRO A 287 1.91 9.18 -18.36
C PRO A 287 1.88 9.28 -19.90
N GLN A 288 0.70 9.51 -20.49
CA GLN A 288 0.68 9.92 -21.89
C GLN A 288 1.44 11.25 -22.02
N ASP A 289 2.25 11.38 -23.07
CA ASP A 289 3.28 12.41 -23.25
C ASP A 289 2.68 13.77 -23.67
N ASP A 290 1.57 14.13 -23.05
CA ASP A 290 0.73 15.28 -23.35
C ASP A 290 1.27 16.55 -22.68
N GLY A 291 2.28 16.41 -21.82
CA GLY A 291 2.87 17.48 -21.02
C GLY A 291 2.02 17.90 -19.80
N ASP A 292 0.80 17.37 -19.62
CA ASP A 292 -0.07 17.68 -18.49
C ASP A 292 0.17 16.74 -17.29
N LEU A 293 1.11 17.14 -16.44
CA LEU A 293 1.38 16.46 -15.17
C LEU A 293 0.18 16.52 -14.20
N SER A 294 -0.71 17.51 -14.28
CA SER A 294 -1.88 17.59 -13.39
C SER A 294 -2.83 16.44 -13.65
N GLU A 295 -3.08 16.13 -14.92
CA GLU A 295 -3.98 15.06 -15.32
C GLU A 295 -3.40 13.68 -14.96
N TYR A 296 -2.10 13.50 -15.15
CA TYR A 296 -1.39 12.30 -14.71
C TYR A 296 -1.58 12.03 -13.21
N HIS A 297 -1.30 13.02 -12.35
CA HIS A 297 -1.44 12.81 -10.90
C HIS A 297 -2.91 12.60 -10.48
N ARG A 298 -3.86 13.27 -11.15
CA ARG A 298 -5.30 13.07 -10.90
C ARG A 298 -5.70 11.62 -11.19
N GLN A 299 -5.29 11.07 -12.32
CA GLN A 299 -5.53 9.67 -12.67
C GLN A 299 -4.81 8.73 -11.69
N LEU A 300 -3.55 9.00 -11.35
CA LEU A 300 -2.78 8.15 -10.43
C LEU A 300 -3.40 8.08 -9.02
N LEU A 301 -3.89 9.20 -8.48
CA LEU A 301 -4.60 9.23 -7.20
C LEU A 301 -5.87 8.38 -7.22
N TYR A 302 -6.58 8.39 -8.35
CA TYR A 302 -7.74 7.54 -8.57
C TYR A 302 -7.36 6.06 -8.66
N ASP A 303 -6.26 5.73 -9.35
CA ASP A 303 -5.78 4.36 -9.48
C ASP A 303 -5.36 3.75 -8.13
N TYR A 304 -4.75 4.55 -7.23
CA TYR A 304 -4.50 4.10 -5.85
C TYR A 304 -5.80 3.82 -5.09
N ALA A 305 -6.80 4.70 -5.22
CA ALA A 305 -8.10 4.49 -4.59
C ALA A 305 -8.77 3.20 -5.10
N LEU A 306 -8.71 2.96 -6.42
CA LEU A 306 -9.22 1.73 -7.03
C LEU A 306 -8.44 0.49 -6.58
N PHE A 307 -7.13 0.57 -6.38
CA PHE A 307 -6.34 -0.53 -5.84
C PHE A 307 -6.81 -0.90 -4.42
N PHE A 308 -7.00 0.10 -3.55
CA PHE A 308 -7.51 -0.11 -2.20
C PHE A 308 -8.95 -0.67 -2.21
N GLU A 309 -9.85 -0.07 -2.99
CA GLU A 309 -11.22 -0.53 -3.18
C GLU A 309 -11.29 -1.96 -3.69
N THR A 310 -10.39 -2.35 -4.59
CA THR A 310 -10.34 -3.71 -5.14
C THR A 310 -10.02 -4.76 -4.07
N GLN A 311 -9.21 -4.44 -3.05
CA GLN A 311 -8.94 -5.35 -1.93
C GLN A 311 -10.21 -5.60 -1.09
N LEU A 312 -10.95 -4.53 -0.78
CA LEU A 312 -12.22 -4.61 -0.06
C LEU A 312 -13.28 -5.36 -0.87
N ASN A 313 -13.31 -5.09 -2.18
CA ASN A 313 -14.23 -5.73 -3.09
C ASN A 313 -13.95 -7.23 -3.22
N LEU A 314 -12.69 -7.67 -3.36
CA LEU A 314 -12.37 -9.09 -3.37
C LEU A 314 -12.82 -9.80 -2.09
N SER A 315 -12.59 -9.17 -0.93
CA SER A 315 -13.06 -9.69 0.36
C SER A 315 -14.59 -9.86 0.37
N THR A 316 -15.30 -8.84 -0.12
CA THR A 316 -16.76 -8.84 -0.21
C THR A 316 -17.27 -9.94 -1.15
N ILE A 317 -16.69 -10.06 -2.34
CA ILE A 317 -17.07 -11.07 -3.33
C ILE A 317 -16.91 -12.47 -2.76
N LEU A 318 -15.78 -12.77 -2.12
CA LEU A 318 -15.53 -14.09 -1.54
C LEU A 318 -16.56 -14.45 -0.47
N LEU A 319 -16.84 -13.52 0.45
CA LEU A 319 -17.82 -13.74 1.52
C LEU A 319 -19.24 -13.91 0.97
N LEU A 320 -19.68 -13.02 0.09
CA LEU A 320 -21.03 -13.11 -0.46
C LEU A 320 -21.22 -14.35 -1.34
N SER A 321 -20.18 -14.74 -2.09
CA SER A 321 -20.19 -16.00 -2.87
C SER A 321 -20.25 -17.22 -1.96
N GLN A 322 -19.54 -17.20 -0.83
CA GLN A 322 -19.59 -18.29 0.15
C GLN A 322 -20.97 -18.41 0.80
N ILE A 323 -21.58 -17.28 1.18
CA ILE A 323 -22.97 -17.24 1.70
C ILE A 323 -23.91 -17.82 0.64
N TRP A 324 -23.75 -17.41 -0.61
CA TRP A 324 -24.59 -17.87 -1.71
C TRP A 324 -24.49 -19.37 -1.98
N GLN A 325 -23.28 -19.92 -1.97
CA GLN A 325 -23.02 -21.35 -2.13
C GLN A 325 -23.65 -22.17 -1.01
N ASN A 326 -23.69 -21.61 0.20
CA ASN A 326 -24.24 -22.27 1.38
C ASN A 326 -25.69 -21.85 1.72
N LYS A 327 -26.42 -21.23 0.77
CA LYS A 327 -27.76 -20.65 0.98
C LYS A 327 -28.79 -21.53 1.71
N THR A 328 -28.68 -22.85 1.62
CA THR A 328 -29.59 -23.78 2.32
C THR A 328 -29.33 -23.87 3.81
N ALA A 329 -28.12 -23.54 4.26
CA ALA A 329 -27.71 -23.51 5.66
C ALA A 329 -27.81 -22.11 6.28
N ILE A 330 -28.11 -21.08 5.48
CA ILE A 330 -28.18 -19.69 5.93
C ILE A 330 -29.59 -19.35 6.40
N ASP A 331 -29.70 -18.81 7.61
CA ASP A 331 -30.97 -18.33 8.17
C ASP A 331 -31.33 -16.94 7.65
N LEU A 332 -32.31 -16.89 6.74
CA LEU A 332 -32.83 -15.65 6.16
C LEU A 332 -33.76 -14.87 7.11
N SER A 333 -34.08 -15.40 8.29
CA SER A 333 -34.86 -14.66 9.30
C SER A 333 -34.05 -13.52 9.94
N LEU A 334 -32.72 -13.50 9.77
CA LEU A 334 -31.79 -12.47 10.23
C LEU A 334 -31.86 -11.18 9.39
N GLN A 335 -33.06 -10.61 9.23
CA GLN A 335 -33.33 -9.46 8.36
C GLN A 335 -32.43 -8.25 8.64
N GLU A 336 -32.15 -7.94 9.91
CA GLU A 336 -31.28 -6.83 10.29
C GLU A 336 -29.81 -7.05 9.87
N THR A 337 -29.34 -8.30 9.84
CA THR A 337 -27.98 -8.63 9.41
C THR A 337 -27.85 -8.60 7.88
N PHE A 338 -28.92 -8.96 7.16
CA PHE A 338 -28.97 -8.94 5.69
C PHE A 338 -29.20 -7.54 5.10
N LYS A 339 -29.90 -6.65 5.81
CA LYS A 339 -30.26 -5.33 5.29
C LYS A 339 -29.07 -4.53 4.73
N PRO A 340 -27.92 -4.39 5.42
CA PRO A 340 -26.77 -3.67 4.85
C PRO A 340 -26.22 -4.32 3.57
N ILE A 341 -26.28 -5.66 3.48
CA ILE A 341 -25.87 -6.39 2.27
C ILE A 341 -26.85 -6.10 1.14
N ARG A 342 -28.15 -6.14 1.42
CA ARG A 342 -29.21 -5.82 0.45
C ARG A 342 -29.04 -4.40 -0.07
N ASP A 343 -28.93 -3.42 0.83
CA ASP A 343 -28.73 -2.01 0.49
C ASP A 343 -27.48 -1.80 -0.38
N PHE A 344 -26.40 -2.52 -0.09
CA PHE A 344 -25.18 -2.48 -0.89
C PHE A 344 -25.33 -3.11 -2.28
N LEU A 345 -26.16 -4.15 -2.43
CA LEU A 345 -26.40 -4.80 -3.72
C LEU A 345 -27.45 -4.09 -4.57
N THR A 346 -28.31 -3.26 -3.98
CA THR A 346 -29.36 -2.51 -4.67
C THR A 346 -29.04 -1.05 -4.93
N ASN A 347 -27.82 -0.61 -4.63
CA ASN A 347 -27.34 0.74 -4.91
C ASN A 347 -26.26 0.73 -6.00
N ASN A 348 -26.06 1.88 -6.64
CA ASN A 348 -24.97 2.03 -7.61
C ASN A 348 -23.62 2.02 -6.90
N ARG A 349 -22.86 0.92 -7.09
CA ARG A 349 -21.55 0.75 -6.46
C ARG A 349 -20.52 1.83 -6.79
N LEU A 350 -20.66 2.55 -7.90
CA LEU A 350 -19.78 3.67 -8.21
C LEU A 350 -19.84 4.81 -7.17
N ASN A 351 -20.95 4.89 -6.43
CA ASN A 351 -21.20 5.96 -5.46
C ASN A 351 -21.02 5.52 -4.00
N HIS A 352 -20.63 4.27 -3.73
CA HIS A 352 -20.44 3.82 -2.35
C HIS A 352 -19.22 4.47 -1.70
N SER A 353 -19.35 4.77 -0.42
CA SER A 353 -18.19 5.04 0.43
C SER A 353 -17.43 3.74 0.65
N LEU A 354 -16.11 3.83 0.74
CA LEU A 354 -15.28 2.67 1.08
C LEU A 354 -15.63 2.08 2.45
N ALA A 355 -16.26 2.86 3.34
CA ALA A 355 -16.74 2.37 4.63
C ALA A 355 -17.91 1.36 4.48
N ASP A 356 -18.71 1.44 3.41
CA ASP A 356 -19.84 0.54 3.17
C ASP A 356 -19.37 -0.92 3.02
N TYR A 357 -18.21 -1.12 2.39
CA TYR A 357 -17.58 -2.43 2.25
C TYR A 357 -17.28 -3.07 3.61
N ALA A 358 -16.84 -2.27 4.59
CA ALA A 358 -16.53 -2.80 5.92
C ALA A 358 -17.76 -3.34 6.61
N VAL A 359 -18.89 -2.64 6.47
CA VAL A 359 -20.18 -3.08 7.02
C VAL A 359 -20.59 -4.41 6.39
N VAL A 360 -20.52 -4.51 5.05
CA VAL A 360 -20.88 -5.73 4.32
C VAL A 360 -19.97 -6.90 4.70
N ILE A 361 -18.65 -6.68 4.78
CA ILE A 361 -17.69 -7.71 5.17
C ILE A 361 -17.98 -8.20 6.59
N GLN A 362 -18.18 -7.29 7.55
CA GLN A 362 -18.49 -7.65 8.94
C GLN A 362 -19.80 -8.45 9.03
N LYS A 363 -20.83 -8.04 8.30
CA LYS A 363 -22.11 -8.76 8.27
C LYS A 363 -22.00 -10.11 7.58
N GLY A 364 -21.19 -10.23 6.54
CA GLY A 364 -20.90 -11.50 5.89
C GLY A 364 -20.19 -12.49 6.83
N ILE A 365 -19.22 -12.00 7.62
CA ILE A 365 -18.54 -12.80 8.65
C ILE A 365 -19.55 -13.27 9.71
N GLU A 366 -20.41 -12.38 10.20
CA GLU A 366 -21.45 -12.68 11.19
C GLU A 366 -22.40 -13.79 10.71
N ILE A 367 -22.84 -13.72 9.45
CA ILE A 367 -23.74 -14.71 8.82
C ILE A 367 -23.06 -16.09 8.75
N LEU A 368 -21.83 -16.15 8.25
CA LEU A 368 -21.10 -17.43 8.10
C LEU A 368 -20.79 -18.06 9.46
N ASN A 369 -20.36 -17.27 10.43
CA ASN A 369 -20.09 -17.75 11.79
C ASN A 369 -21.35 -18.30 12.47
N THR A 370 -22.48 -17.61 12.31
CA THR A 370 -23.78 -18.04 12.88
C THR A 370 -24.24 -19.36 12.27
N ALA A 371 -23.99 -19.57 10.97
CA ALA A 371 -24.29 -20.81 10.28
C ALA A 371 -23.27 -21.94 10.54
N GLY A 372 -22.20 -21.69 11.31
CA GLY A 372 -21.14 -22.66 11.57
C GLY A 372 -20.31 -23.03 10.33
N ILE A 373 -20.18 -22.09 9.40
CA ILE A 373 -19.44 -22.28 8.13
C ILE A 373 -18.04 -21.68 8.27
N ASP A 374 -17.02 -22.49 8.04
CA ASP A 374 -15.62 -22.04 8.01
C ASP A 374 -15.39 -21.03 6.90
N ASN A 375 -14.74 -19.91 7.21
CA ASN A 375 -14.52 -18.83 6.25
C ASN A 375 -13.47 -19.20 5.19
N ILE A 376 -13.73 -18.91 3.91
CA ILE A 376 -12.75 -19.10 2.84
C ILE A 376 -11.51 -18.20 3.01
N ILE A 377 -11.68 -17.02 3.63
CA ILE A 377 -10.58 -16.10 3.90
C ILE A 377 -9.83 -16.59 5.14
N PRO A 378 -8.55 -17.02 5.01
CA PRO A 378 -7.75 -17.42 6.15
C PRO A 378 -7.53 -16.26 7.10
N LYS A 379 -7.57 -16.53 8.40
CA LYS A 379 -7.39 -15.51 9.46
C LYS A 379 -8.30 -14.29 9.26
N ILE A 380 -9.57 -14.52 8.87
CA ILE A 380 -10.56 -13.47 8.64
C ILE A 380 -10.69 -12.47 9.81
N GLU A 381 -10.37 -12.91 11.03
CA GLU A 381 -10.33 -12.05 12.22
C GLU A 381 -9.34 -10.89 12.09
N ASN A 382 -8.20 -11.09 11.42
CA ASN A 382 -7.26 -10.01 11.14
C ASN A 382 -7.87 -8.96 10.22
N VAL A 383 -8.66 -9.37 9.22
CA VAL A 383 -9.39 -8.46 8.33
C VAL A 383 -10.41 -7.69 9.15
N ARG A 384 -11.21 -8.37 9.97
CA ARG A 384 -12.20 -7.76 10.85
C ARG A 384 -11.59 -6.71 11.77
N ASP A 385 -10.47 -7.04 12.42
CA ASP A 385 -9.78 -6.15 13.34
C ASP A 385 -9.27 -4.89 12.63
N TYR A 386 -8.71 -5.03 11.41
CA TYR A 386 -8.33 -3.88 10.61
C TYR A 386 -9.52 -3.01 10.21
N LEU A 387 -10.64 -3.61 9.77
CA LEU A 387 -11.85 -2.87 9.36
C LEU A 387 -12.50 -2.07 10.51
N THR A 388 -12.28 -2.47 11.75
CA THR A 388 -12.74 -1.74 12.94
C THR A 388 -11.72 -0.72 13.47
N SER A 389 -10.51 -0.69 12.90
CA SER A 389 -9.43 0.17 13.35
C SER A 389 -9.60 1.62 12.88
N GLY A 390 -9.07 2.56 13.67
CA GLY A 390 -8.97 3.96 13.25
C GLY A 390 -8.08 4.17 12.02
N ALA A 391 -7.15 3.25 11.73
CA ALA A 391 -6.31 3.31 10.54
C ALA A 391 -7.11 3.07 9.25
N PHE A 392 -8.04 2.10 9.28
CA PHE A 392 -8.96 1.86 8.18
C PHE A 392 -9.90 3.03 7.94
N GLY A 393 -10.51 3.58 9.00
CA GLY A 393 -11.39 4.75 8.88
C GLY A 393 -10.68 5.97 8.25
N LYS A 394 -9.41 6.21 8.60
CA LYS A 394 -8.57 7.23 7.96
C LYS A 394 -8.31 6.94 6.48
N ALA A 395 -8.02 5.69 6.13
CA ALA A 395 -7.80 5.27 4.74
C ALA A 395 -9.07 5.46 3.89
N CYS A 396 -10.25 5.06 4.38
CA CYS A 396 -11.53 5.28 3.70
C CYS A 396 -11.78 6.76 3.44
N ALA A 397 -11.70 7.59 4.48
CA ALA A 397 -11.92 9.03 4.34
C ALA A 397 -10.94 9.67 3.33
N PHE A 398 -9.68 9.22 3.32
CA PHE A 398 -8.67 9.71 2.40
C PHE A 398 -8.96 9.31 0.94
N PHE A 399 -9.29 8.03 0.69
CA PHE A 399 -9.53 7.53 -0.66
C PHE A 399 -10.89 7.96 -1.24
N ASP A 400 -11.92 8.10 -0.41
CA ASP A 400 -13.21 8.67 -0.84
C ASP A 400 -13.02 10.10 -1.36
N VAL A 401 -12.19 10.91 -0.68
CA VAL A 401 -11.81 12.25 -1.15
C VAL A 401 -11.07 12.20 -2.48
N ASN A 402 -10.12 11.28 -2.65
CA ASN A 402 -9.38 11.15 -3.91
C ASN A 402 -10.28 10.70 -5.08
N LYS A 403 -11.25 9.80 -4.84
CA LYS A 403 -12.28 9.44 -5.83
C LYS A 403 -13.10 10.67 -6.23
N ASN A 404 -13.53 11.46 -5.26
CA ASN A 404 -14.28 12.69 -5.53
C ASN A 404 -13.47 13.73 -6.33
N TYR A 405 -12.17 13.85 -6.07
CA TYR A 405 -11.28 14.73 -6.83
C TYR A 405 -11.20 14.35 -8.30
N PHE A 406 -11.11 13.04 -8.57
CA PHE A 406 -11.16 12.52 -9.93
C PHE A 406 -12.47 12.91 -10.61
N TRP A 407 -13.62 12.53 -10.06
CA TRP A 407 -14.92 12.78 -10.69
C TRP A 407 -15.27 14.27 -10.83
N SER A 408 -14.87 15.07 -9.85
CA SER A 408 -15.12 16.52 -9.84
C SER A 408 -14.10 17.33 -10.65
N HIS A 409 -13.13 16.66 -11.29
CA HIS A 409 -12.07 17.30 -12.08
C HIS A 409 -11.31 18.38 -11.28
N ILE A 410 -11.10 18.14 -9.98
CA ILE A 410 -10.38 19.07 -9.10
C ILE A 410 -8.91 19.08 -9.49
N ARG A 411 -8.35 20.29 -9.67
CA ARG A 411 -6.93 20.50 -9.97
C ARG A 411 -6.18 20.81 -8.68
N LEU A 412 -5.23 19.95 -8.35
CA LEU A 412 -4.30 20.17 -7.23
C LEU A 412 -3.02 20.82 -7.76
N SER A 413 -2.30 21.53 -6.89
CA SER A 413 -0.92 21.88 -7.22
C SER A 413 -0.07 20.62 -7.37
N GLN A 414 1.02 20.70 -8.15
CA GLN A 414 1.90 19.55 -8.35
C GLN A 414 2.48 19.01 -7.04
N GLU A 415 2.84 19.89 -6.10
CA GLU A 415 3.37 19.53 -4.79
C GLU A 415 2.31 18.76 -3.96
N GLU A 416 1.10 19.31 -3.84
CA GLU A 416 0.00 18.65 -3.12
C GLU A 416 -0.38 17.30 -3.75
N ALA A 417 -0.36 17.21 -5.08
CA ALA A 417 -0.69 15.98 -5.78
C ALA A 417 0.35 14.89 -5.50
N VAL A 418 1.64 15.23 -5.53
CA VAL A 418 2.74 14.30 -5.21
C VAL A 418 2.70 13.88 -3.74
N GLU A 419 2.49 14.81 -2.80
CA GLU A 419 2.36 14.49 -1.38
C GLU A 419 1.20 13.52 -1.13
N ARG A 420 0.04 13.74 -1.78
CA ARG A 420 -1.10 12.82 -1.71
C ARG A 420 -0.83 11.47 -2.35
N CYS A 421 -0.05 11.40 -3.42
CA CYS A 421 0.36 10.12 -4.01
C CYS A 421 1.18 9.30 -3.01
N TYR A 422 2.15 9.92 -2.32
CA TYR A 422 2.91 9.21 -1.27
C TYR A 422 2.03 8.82 -0.07
N ALA A 423 1.11 9.68 0.36
CA ALA A 423 0.14 9.32 1.39
C ALA A 423 -0.77 8.14 0.98
N SER A 424 -1.15 8.08 -0.30
CA SER A 424 -1.90 6.95 -0.87
C SER A 424 -1.11 5.64 -0.74
N GLN A 425 0.19 5.68 -1.05
CA GLN A 425 1.08 4.52 -0.88
C GLN A 425 1.14 4.06 0.57
N GLU A 426 1.25 4.98 1.55
CA GLU A 426 1.26 4.63 2.97
C GLU A 426 -0.03 3.94 3.42
N HIS A 427 -1.19 4.43 2.99
CA HIS A 427 -2.47 3.79 3.30
C HIS A 427 -2.57 2.37 2.72
N ILE A 428 -2.10 2.17 1.47
CA ILE A 428 -2.05 0.84 0.86
C ILE A 428 -1.09 -0.08 1.63
N ILE A 429 0.12 0.39 1.95
CA ILE A 429 1.12 -0.37 2.72
C ILE A 429 0.58 -0.78 4.08
N GLY A 430 -0.14 0.12 4.76
CA GLY A 430 -0.72 -0.14 6.08
C GLY A 430 -1.86 -1.17 6.07
N GLY A 431 -2.65 -1.24 4.98
CA GLY A 431 -3.77 -2.17 4.86
C GLY A 431 -3.40 -3.55 4.29
N LEU A 432 -2.42 -3.60 3.39
CA LEU A 432 -2.11 -4.81 2.62
C LEU A 432 -1.84 -6.09 3.45
N PRO A 433 -1.13 -6.05 4.60
CA PRO A 433 -0.87 -7.25 5.39
C PRO A 433 -2.15 -7.98 5.85
N TYR A 434 -3.26 -7.26 6.00
CA TYR A 434 -4.55 -7.83 6.40
C TYR A 434 -5.27 -8.50 5.22
N PHE A 435 -5.00 -8.09 3.98
CA PHE A 435 -5.58 -8.66 2.76
C PHE A 435 -4.65 -9.65 2.06
N SER A 436 -3.64 -10.19 2.76
CA SER A 436 -2.66 -11.08 2.14
C SER A 436 -3.25 -12.40 1.61
N PHE A 437 -4.44 -12.79 2.07
CA PHE A 437 -5.16 -13.97 1.60
C PHE A 437 -5.38 -14.00 0.08
N VAL A 438 -5.32 -12.84 -0.58
CA VAL A 438 -5.54 -12.71 -2.03
C VAL A 438 -4.54 -13.51 -2.87
N VAL A 439 -3.35 -13.83 -2.34
CA VAL A 439 -2.37 -14.69 -3.03
C VAL A 439 -2.49 -16.17 -2.66
N GLU A 440 -3.31 -16.49 -1.66
CA GLU A 440 -3.64 -17.86 -1.25
C GLU A 440 -4.91 -18.36 -1.92
N ASN A 441 -5.78 -17.43 -2.34
CA ASN A 441 -7.03 -17.68 -3.04
C ASN A 441 -6.87 -17.50 -4.55
N ILE A 442 -6.85 -18.61 -5.30
CA ILE A 442 -6.59 -18.61 -6.74
C ILE A 442 -7.88 -18.53 -7.53
N LEU A 443 -7.99 -17.47 -8.34
CA LEU A 443 -9.10 -17.26 -9.25
C LEU A 443 -8.84 -17.95 -10.58
N THR A 444 -9.80 -18.74 -11.06
CA THR A 444 -9.71 -19.49 -12.32
C THR A 444 -11.02 -19.37 -13.09
N SER A 445 -10.93 -18.96 -14.36
CA SER A 445 -12.05 -19.04 -15.30
C SER A 445 -12.17 -20.48 -15.80
N VAL A 446 -13.36 -21.07 -15.69
CA VAL A 446 -13.69 -22.42 -16.17
C VAL A 446 -14.66 -22.34 -17.35
N ARG A 447 -14.29 -22.94 -18.49
CA ARG A 447 -15.05 -22.94 -19.74
C ARG A 447 -15.13 -24.35 -20.33
N ASP A 448 -16.11 -24.56 -21.20
CA ASP A 448 -16.22 -25.72 -22.10
C ASP A 448 -16.01 -27.08 -21.40
N VAL A 449 -16.92 -27.41 -20.48
CA VAL A 449 -16.91 -28.71 -19.78
C VAL A 449 -17.47 -29.82 -20.69
N ASP A 450 -16.58 -30.53 -21.37
CA ASP A 450 -16.90 -31.64 -22.27
C ASP A 450 -16.93 -32.98 -21.54
N THR A 451 -17.93 -33.82 -21.85
CA THR A 451 -17.99 -35.19 -21.34
C THR A 451 -17.20 -36.13 -22.25
N ILE A 452 -16.11 -36.71 -21.72
CA ILE A 452 -15.33 -37.75 -22.39
C ILE A 452 -15.85 -39.11 -21.94
N ASN A 453 -16.46 -39.84 -22.88
CA ASN A 453 -17.08 -41.13 -22.64
C ASN A 453 -16.43 -42.21 -23.51
N PHE A 454 -15.46 -42.93 -22.96
CA PHE A 454 -14.85 -44.07 -23.63
C PHE A 454 -15.64 -45.36 -23.33
N ARG A 455 -15.69 -46.25 -24.30
CA ARG A 455 -16.37 -47.55 -24.13
C ARG A 455 -15.64 -48.38 -23.07
N HIS A 456 -16.36 -48.85 -22.06
CA HIS A 456 -15.84 -49.70 -20.96
C HIS A 456 -14.79 -49.04 -20.04
N VAL A 457 -14.69 -47.70 -20.03
CA VAL A 457 -13.85 -46.96 -19.10
C VAL A 457 -14.73 -45.95 -18.35
N ASP A 458 -14.28 -45.53 -17.17
CA ASP A 458 -14.95 -44.47 -16.40
C ASP A 458 -15.10 -43.18 -17.20
N LYS A 459 -16.16 -42.44 -16.91
CA LYS A 459 -16.44 -41.14 -17.54
C LYS A 459 -15.51 -40.08 -16.94
N TYR A 460 -15.01 -39.21 -17.82
CA TYR A 460 -14.22 -38.05 -17.43
C TYR A 460 -14.84 -36.78 -18.01
N PHE A 461 -14.56 -35.66 -17.37
CA PHE A 461 -14.99 -34.34 -17.79
C PHE A 461 -13.74 -33.50 -18.08
N ALA A 462 -13.58 -33.08 -19.32
CA ALA A 462 -12.52 -32.16 -19.72
C ALA A 462 -13.03 -30.73 -19.61
N SER A 463 -12.28 -29.87 -18.93
CA SER A 463 -12.62 -28.45 -18.78
C SER A 463 -11.44 -27.60 -19.25
N SER A 464 -11.74 -26.52 -19.95
CA SER A 464 -10.77 -25.48 -20.27
C SER A 464 -10.67 -24.53 -19.08
N VAL A 465 -9.46 -24.36 -18.55
CA VAL A 465 -9.21 -23.51 -17.38
C VAL A 465 -8.11 -22.50 -17.61
N SER A 466 -8.38 -21.27 -17.20
CA SER A 466 -7.47 -20.14 -17.32
C SER A 466 -7.31 -19.48 -15.95
N GLN A 467 -6.14 -19.60 -15.35
CA GLN A 467 -5.83 -18.95 -14.08
C GLN A 467 -5.74 -17.43 -14.28
N LEU A 468 -6.42 -16.68 -13.42
CA LEU A 468 -6.61 -15.24 -13.55
C LEU A 468 -5.51 -14.49 -12.78
N VAL A 469 -4.36 -14.30 -13.40
CA VAL A 469 -3.24 -13.45 -12.93
C VAL A 469 -2.90 -12.38 -13.96
N ALA A 470 -2.42 -11.20 -13.58
CA ALA A 470 -2.26 -10.10 -14.55
C ALA A 470 -1.09 -10.23 -15.55
N VAL A 471 -0.20 -11.22 -15.38
CA VAL A 471 0.81 -11.58 -16.40
C VAL A 471 0.21 -12.44 -17.53
N SER A 472 -1.10 -12.71 -17.48
CA SER A 472 -1.78 -13.64 -18.37
C SER A 472 -2.24 -13.08 -19.72
N GLU A 473 -1.57 -12.10 -20.34
CA GLU A 473 -1.83 -11.89 -21.78
C GLU A 473 -1.42 -13.14 -22.61
N ASP A 474 -0.63 -14.04 -22.03
CA ASP A 474 -0.25 -15.36 -22.58
C ASP A 474 -0.55 -16.56 -21.64
N ALA A 475 -1.45 -16.46 -20.64
CA ALA A 475 -1.80 -17.68 -19.88
C ALA A 475 -2.68 -18.56 -20.76
N GLY A 476 -2.03 -19.46 -21.51
CA GLY A 476 -2.69 -20.49 -22.29
C GLY A 476 -3.72 -21.21 -21.41
N SER A 477 -4.89 -21.47 -21.98
CA SER A 477 -5.88 -22.32 -21.36
C SER A 477 -5.28 -23.71 -21.16
N ASN A 478 -5.26 -24.18 -19.91
CA ASN A 478 -4.92 -25.56 -19.60
C ASN A 478 -6.16 -26.43 -19.74
N PHE A 479 -6.00 -27.67 -20.22
CA PHE A 479 -7.06 -28.66 -20.17
C PHE A 479 -6.91 -29.49 -18.90
N MET A 480 -7.95 -29.51 -18.07
CA MET A 480 -8.04 -30.40 -16.91
C MET A 480 -9.06 -31.50 -17.16
N MET A 481 -8.68 -32.75 -16.88
CA MET A 481 -9.57 -33.92 -16.96
C MET A 481 -9.88 -34.44 -15.57
N ASN A 482 -11.17 -34.51 -15.27
CA ASN A 482 -11.66 -34.71 -13.91
C ASN A 482 -12.71 -35.83 -13.87
N PRO A 483 -12.78 -36.63 -12.79
CA PRO A 483 -13.83 -37.64 -12.63
C PRO A 483 -15.21 -37.02 -12.34
N SER A 484 -15.27 -35.75 -11.93
CA SER A 484 -16.51 -34.99 -11.69
C SER A 484 -16.49 -33.68 -12.48
N PRO A 485 -17.65 -33.22 -12.98
CA PRO A 485 -17.71 -32.00 -13.76
C PRO A 485 -17.47 -30.79 -12.85
N MET A 486 -16.70 -29.83 -13.35
CA MET A 486 -16.58 -28.52 -12.72
C MET A 486 -17.82 -27.69 -13.04
N GLU A 487 -18.07 -26.63 -12.25
CA GLU A 487 -19.11 -25.68 -12.58
C GLU A 487 -18.71 -24.90 -13.83
N ASN A 488 -19.41 -25.14 -14.94
CA ASN A 488 -19.11 -24.50 -16.22
C ASN A 488 -19.45 -23.02 -16.16
N LYS A 489 -18.84 -22.24 -17.05
CA LYS A 489 -19.13 -20.82 -17.26
C LYS A 489 -18.97 -19.97 -16.01
N SER A 490 -17.96 -20.28 -15.22
CA SER A 490 -17.79 -19.74 -13.88
C SER A 490 -16.39 -19.18 -13.68
N ILE A 491 -16.27 -18.31 -12.69
CA ILE A 491 -15.00 -18.01 -12.07
C ILE A 491 -15.01 -18.70 -10.72
N LEU A 492 -14.10 -19.66 -10.56
CA LEU A 492 -13.93 -20.40 -9.32
C LEU A 492 -12.75 -19.83 -8.53
N CYS A 493 -12.92 -19.73 -7.22
CA CYS A 493 -11.86 -19.41 -6.28
C CYS A 493 -11.45 -20.69 -5.54
N PHE A 494 -10.20 -21.13 -5.74
CA PHE A 494 -9.61 -22.27 -5.04
C PHE A 494 -8.75 -21.80 -3.85
N SER A 495 -8.79 -22.56 -2.75
CA SER A 495 -8.04 -22.23 -1.52
C SER A 495 -6.55 -22.61 -1.55
N LYS A 496 -6.07 -23.21 -2.64
CA LYS A 496 -4.65 -23.57 -2.84
C LYS A 496 -4.26 -23.43 -4.31
N TYR A 497 -2.97 -23.21 -4.54
CA TYR A 497 -2.42 -23.02 -5.89
C TYR A 497 -2.35 -24.29 -6.73
N ASP A 498 -1.85 -25.39 -6.16
CA ASP A 498 -1.81 -26.71 -6.82
C ASP A 498 -3.18 -27.39 -6.67
N TYR A 499 -4.25 -26.71 -7.09
CA TYR A 499 -5.59 -27.25 -7.00
C TYR A 499 -5.79 -28.39 -8.01
N ASP A 500 -6.64 -29.31 -7.59
CA ASP A 500 -7.05 -30.50 -8.30
C ASP A 500 -8.59 -30.58 -8.24
N PRO A 501 -9.23 -31.56 -8.90
CA PRO A 501 -10.70 -31.61 -9.00
C PRO A 501 -11.41 -31.85 -7.67
N SER A 502 -10.71 -32.37 -6.66
CA SER A 502 -11.23 -32.55 -5.31
C SER A 502 -11.02 -31.33 -4.42
N THR A 503 -10.29 -30.33 -4.90
CA THR A 503 -10.01 -29.11 -4.15
C THR A 503 -11.29 -28.30 -3.98
N PRO A 504 -11.67 -27.94 -2.74
CA PRO A 504 -12.81 -27.07 -2.51
C PRO A 504 -12.65 -25.75 -3.26
N SER A 505 -13.73 -25.31 -3.91
CA SER A 505 -13.78 -24.03 -4.59
C SER A 505 -15.10 -23.33 -4.35
N ILE A 506 -15.07 -22.00 -4.55
CA ILE A 506 -16.26 -21.15 -4.48
C ILE A 506 -16.50 -20.50 -5.83
N ASN A 507 -17.74 -20.62 -6.32
CA ASN A 507 -18.15 -19.94 -7.54
C ASN A 507 -18.49 -18.48 -7.26
N LEU A 508 -17.79 -17.57 -7.93
CA LEU A 508 -17.89 -16.13 -7.72
C LEU A 508 -19.00 -15.46 -8.53
N PHE A 509 -19.74 -16.22 -9.33
CA PHE A 509 -20.89 -15.71 -10.06
C PHE A 509 -22.05 -15.38 -9.08
N PRO A 510 -22.78 -14.25 -9.23
CA PRO A 510 -22.67 -13.26 -10.30
C PRO A 510 -21.68 -12.13 -10.00
N PHE A 511 -21.05 -12.12 -8.83
CA PHE A 511 -20.25 -10.98 -8.38
C PHE A 511 -19.02 -10.68 -9.25
N LEU A 512 -18.42 -11.72 -9.81
CA LEU A 512 -17.36 -11.61 -10.81
C LEU A 512 -17.66 -12.59 -11.95
N LEU A 513 -17.64 -12.12 -13.18
CA LEU A 513 -17.85 -12.94 -14.36
C LEU A 513 -16.81 -12.65 -15.43
N ASP A 514 -16.64 -13.60 -16.33
CA ASP A 514 -15.83 -13.45 -17.52
C ASP A 514 -16.78 -13.40 -18.73
N ARG A 515 -16.80 -12.28 -19.44
CA ARG A 515 -17.71 -12.06 -20.58
C ARG A 515 -17.44 -13.06 -21.69
N ASN A 516 -16.19 -13.46 -21.89
CA ASN A 516 -15.80 -14.32 -23.01
C ASN A 516 -16.41 -15.72 -22.92
N VAL A 517 -16.78 -16.13 -21.70
CA VAL A 517 -17.59 -17.32 -21.41
C VAL A 517 -18.95 -17.29 -22.11
N PHE A 518 -19.54 -16.11 -22.28
CA PHE A 518 -20.90 -15.94 -22.79
C PHE A 518 -20.95 -15.73 -24.31
N ILE A 519 -19.85 -15.28 -24.92
CA ILE A 519 -19.74 -14.97 -26.35
C ILE A 519 -18.98 -16.02 -27.19
N LYS A 520 -18.67 -17.20 -26.61
CA LYS A 520 -17.95 -18.31 -27.27
C LYS A 520 -16.64 -17.88 -27.96
N GLN A 521 -15.92 -16.92 -27.36
CA GLN A 521 -14.55 -16.58 -27.77
C GLN A 521 -13.56 -17.65 -27.29
N ALA A 522 -12.38 -17.67 -27.89
CA ALA A 522 -11.32 -18.60 -27.52
C ALA A 522 -11.03 -18.52 -26.00
N ALA A 523 -10.78 -19.68 -25.38
CA ALA A 523 -10.54 -19.79 -23.94
C ALA A 523 -9.29 -19.05 -23.42
N THR A 524 -8.48 -18.53 -24.34
CA THR A 524 -7.24 -17.78 -24.07
C THR A 524 -7.48 -16.31 -23.75
N GLU A 525 -8.61 -15.71 -24.19
CA GLU A 525 -8.91 -14.31 -23.90
C GLU A 525 -9.80 -14.18 -22.67
N ILE A 526 -9.41 -13.32 -21.72
CA ILE A 526 -10.14 -13.03 -20.47
C ILE A 526 -10.73 -11.61 -20.55
N ASP A 527 -12.03 -11.45 -20.30
CA ASP A 527 -12.68 -10.13 -20.18
C ASP A 527 -13.55 -10.10 -18.91
N LEU A 528 -12.97 -9.66 -17.79
CA LEU A 528 -13.63 -9.73 -16.49
C LEU A 528 -14.54 -8.53 -16.21
N TYR A 529 -15.75 -8.82 -15.71
CA TYR A 529 -16.72 -7.82 -15.26
C TYR A 529 -17.07 -8.02 -13.79
N LEU A 530 -17.13 -6.91 -13.08
CA LEU A 530 -17.55 -6.82 -11.69
C LEU A 530 -19.03 -6.48 -11.60
N PHE A 531 -19.77 -7.16 -10.73
CA PHE A 531 -21.14 -6.78 -10.41
C PHE A 531 -21.19 -5.41 -9.72
N LEU A 532 -21.91 -4.46 -10.34
CA LEU A 532 -22.12 -3.11 -9.83
C LEU A 532 -23.37 -2.99 -8.96
N GLY A 533 -24.34 -3.89 -9.09
CA GLY A 533 -25.59 -3.82 -8.34
C GLY A 533 -26.82 -4.05 -9.21
N PHE A 534 -27.97 -4.09 -8.54
CA PHE A 534 -29.30 -4.24 -9.11
C PHE A 534 -30.14 -3.00 -8.79
N PHE A 535 -30.25 -2.07 -9.74
CA PHE A 535 -30.86 -0.75 -9.50
C PHE A 535 -31.41 -0.15 -10.80
N SER A 536 -32.13 0.97 -10.72
CA SER A 536 -32.72 1.65 -11.89
C SER A 536 -31.71 2.52 -12.64
N ASP A 537 -31.88 2.65 -13.96
CA ASP A 537 -31.01 3.43 -14.87
C ASP A 537 -30.78 4.89 -14.45
N GLU A 538 -31.72 5.48 -13.71
CA GLU A 538 -31.59 6.84 -13.17
C GLU A 538 -30.33 7.03 -12.31
N MET A 539 -29.75 5.95 -11.79
CA MET A 539 -28.56 5.98 -10.96
C MET A 539 -27.23 5.95 -11.75
N ILE A 540 -27.21 5.73 -13.07
CA ILE A 540 -26.00 5.79 -13.93
C ILE A 540 -26.02 7.02 -14.85
N THR A 541 -26.29 8.20 -14.28
CA THR A 541 -26.40 9.45 -15.05
C THR A 541 -25.25 9.65 -16.03
N ASN A 542 -25.60 9.96 -17.29
CA ASN A 542 -24.75 10.29 -18.46
C ASN A 542 -24.16 9.14 -19.31
N LEU A 543 -24.29 7.86 -18.94
CA LEU A 543 -23.75 6.72 -19.71
C LEU A 543 -24.82 5.87 -20.41
N SER A 544 -26.09 6.31 -20.42
CA SER A 544 -27.18 5.53 -21.03
C SER A 544 -27.96 6.33 -22.04
N ILE A 545 -27.84 5.95 -23.32
CA ILE A 545 -28.64 6.49 -24.42
C ILE A 545 -30.11 6.01 -24.30
N ARG A 546 -30.37 4.87 -23.66
CA ARG A 546 -31.72 4.28 -23.50
C ARG A 546 -32.04 3.98 -22.03
N LYS A 547 -32.87 4.84 -21.44
CA LYS A 547 -33.40 4.63 -20.08
C LYS A 547 -34.40 3.46 -20.04
N VAL A 548 -34.16 2.51 -19.16
CA VAL A 548 -35.12 1.46 -18.76
C VAL A 548 -35.76 1.88 -17.43
N GLY A 549 -37.09 1.75 -17.33
CA GLY A 549 -37.85 2.19 -16.15
C GLY A 549 -37.78 1.24 -14.94
N ASN A 550 -37.29 0.01 -15.15
CA ASN A 550 -37.22 -1.03 -14.13
C ASN A 550 -35.76 -1.32 -13.73
N PRO A 551 -35.51 -1.76 -12.48
CA PRO A 551 -34.16 -2.12 -12.04
C PRO A 551 -33.53 -3.24 -12.88
N CYS A 552 -32.25 -3.11 -13.20
CA CYS A 552 -31.48 -4.07 -13.98
C CYS A 552 -30.21 -4.51 -13.25
N PHE A 553 -29.63 -5.63 -13.64
CA PHE A 553 -28.29 -6.05 -13.20
C PHE A 553 -27.22 -5.33 -14.01
N TYR A 554 -26.25 -4.73 -13.32
CA TYR A 554 -25.15 -4.01 -13.93
C TYR A 554 -23.80 -4.66 -13.66
N PHE A 555 -22.97 -4.71 -14.70
CA PHE A 555 -21.63 -5.29 -14.64
C PHE A 555 -20.63 -4.36 -15.31
N MET A 556 -19.51 -4.05 -14.66
CA MET A 556 -18.49 -3.13 -15.18
C MET A 556 -17.21 -3.85 -15.51
N SER A 557 -16.64 -3.59 -16.69
CA SER A 557 -15.35 -4.14 -17.07
C SER A 557 -14.26 -3.67 -16.11
N LEU A 558 -13.45 -4.61 -15.61
CA LEU A 558 -12.31 -4.27 -14.75
C LEU A 558 -11.24 -3.50 -15.52
N LYS A 559 -10.98 -3.88 -16.78
CA LYS A 559 -9.99 -3.25 -17.66
C LYS A 559 -10.45 -1.88 -18.16
N ASN A 560 -11.73 -1.74 -18.51
CA ASN A 560 -12.29 -0.52 -19.08
C ASN A 560 -13.55 -0.08 -18.30
N PRO A 561 -13.45 0.66 -17.19
CA PRO A 561 -14.61 0.99 -16.34
C PRO A 561 -15.78 1.71 -17.05
N GLN A 562 -15.53 2.38 -18.18
CA GLN A 562 -16.56 3.00 -19.03
C GLN A 562 -17.46 1.95 -19.73
N LYS A 563 -16.98 0.71 -19.87
CA LYS A 563 -17.71 -0.39 -20.48
C LYS A 563 -18.57 -1.07 -19.43
N ILE A 564 -19.85 -0.68 -19.39
CA ILE A 564 -20.85 -1.26 -18.50
C ILE A 564 -21.79 -2.14 -19.33
N TRP A 565 -22.04 -3.34 -18.85
CA TRP A 565 -23.01 -4.28 -19.38
C TRP A 565 -24.26 -4.28 -18.50
N ARG A 566 -25.44 -4.30 -19.13
CA ARG A 566 -26.75 -4.26 -18.47
C ARG A 566 -27.54 -5.52 -18.83
N PHE A 567 -28.12 -6.18 -17.83
CA PHE A 567 -29.00 -7.33 -17.99
C PHE A 567 -30.37 -7.06 -17.33
N ASN A 568 -31.43 -7.16 -18.13
CA ASN A 568 -32.82 -6.99 -17.70
C ASN A 568 -33.45 -8.37 -17.50
N ASP A 569 -33.87 -8.70 -16.27
CA ASP A 569 -34.47 -9.99 -15.92
C ASP A 569 -35.94 -10.12 -16.36
N GLU A 570 -36.65 -9.01 -16.57
CA GLU A 570 -38.05 -8.98 -16.99
C GLU A 570 -38.24 -9.10 -18.51
N ASP A 571 -37.23 -8.67 -19.30
CA ASP A 571 -37.20 -8.87 -20.75
C ASP A 571 -35.88 -9.54 -21.19
N PRO A 572 -35.81 -10.89 -21.12
CA PRO A 572 -34.64 -11.65 -21.57
C PRO A 572 -34.35 -11.49 -23.06
N SER A 573 -35.36 -11.09 -23.87
CA SER A 573 -35.18 -10.86 -25.31
C SER A 573 -34.46 -9.53 -25.60
N GLY A 574 -34.44 -8.61 -24.63
CA GLY A 574 -33.69 -7.36 -24.64
C GLY A 574 -32.32 -7.43 -23.96
N SER A 575 -31.86 -8.62 -23.56
CA SER A 575 -30.52 -8.83 -22.97
C SER A 575 -29.44 -8.69 -24.04
N ASP A 576 -29.00 -7.46 -24.29
CA ASP A 576 -27.94 -7.14 -25.24
C ASP A 576 -26.56 -7.27 -24.58
N LEU A 577 -25.60 -7.92 -25.25
CA LEU A 577 -24.17 -7.98 -24.85
C LEU A 577 -23.42 -6.67 -25.14
N ALA A 578 -24.09 -5.70 -25.76
CA ALA A 578 -23.63 -4.35 -25.97
C ALA A 578 -23.37 -3.61 -24.65
N HIS A 579 -22.35 -2.75 -24.66
CA HIS A 579 -22.26 -1.73 -23.62
C HIS A 579 -23.39 -0.72 -23.77
N ILE A 580 -23.76 -0.06 -22.67
CA ILE A 580 -24.92 0.86 -22.64
C ILE A 580 -24.81 1.97 -23.71
N ASP A 581 -23.60 2.29 -24.18
CA ASP A 581 -23.30 3.28 -25.23
C ASP A 581 -22.94 2.71 -26.62
N ASP A 582 -22.89 1.40 -26.80
CA ASP A 582 -22.56 0.83 -28.12
C ASP A 582 -23.74 1.03 -29.10
N VAL A 583 -23.49 1.73 -30.21
CA VAL A 583 -24.45 1.82 -31.34
C VAL A 583 -24.43 0.49 -32.10
N VAL A 584 -25.16 -0.50 -31.60
CA VAL A 584 -25.24 -1.81 -32.24
C VAL A 584 -26.26 -1.76 -33.38
N ALA A 585 -25.80 -1.98 -34.61
CA ALA A 585 -26.67 -2.15 -35.77
C ALA A 585 -27.66 -3.29 -35.53
N GLU A 586 -28.92 -3.14 -35.99
CA GLU A 586 -30.01 -4.12 -35.78
C GLU A 586 -29.62 -5.56 -36.17
N THR A 587 -28.72 -5.73 -37.13
CA THR A 587 -28.18 -7.01 -37.61
C THR A 587 -27.20 -7.70 -36.65
N TYR A 588 -26.56 -6.95 -35.73
CA TYR A 588 -25.66 -7.50 -34.71
C TYR A 588 -26.41 -8.01 -33.48
N ARG A 589 -27.64 -7.52 -33.21
CA ARG A 589 -28.49 -8.02 -32.11
C ARG A 589 -28.85 -9.51 -32.26
N GLN A 590 -28.88 -10.03 -33.48
CA GLN A 590 -29.25 -11.43 -33.75
C GLN A 590 -28.08 -12.42 -33.66
N ASN A 591 -26.83 -11.95 -33.73
CA ASN A 591 -25.64 -12.83 -33.82
C ASN A 591 -24.84 -12.99 -32.51
N HIS A 592 -25.20 -12.25 -31.46
CA HIS A 592 -24.51 -12.30 -30.16
C HIS A 592 -25.37 -12.80 -29.02
N LEU A 593 -26.53 -13.40 -29.31
CA LEU A 593 -27.36 -14.01 -28.27
C LEU A 593 -26.48 -14.92 -27.43
N LEU A 594 -26.30 -14.52 -26.16
CA LEU A 594 -26.03 -15.40 -25.04
C LEU A 594 -26.64 -16.74 -25.40
N THR A 595 -25.82 -17.75 -25.71
CA THR A 595 -26.37 -19.05 -26.12
C THR A 595 -27.29 -19.63 -25.05
N ASN A 596 -27.22 -19.07 -23.83
CA ASN A 596 -27.97 -19.45 -22.64
C ASN A 596 -28.58 -18.24 -21.88
N ALA A 597 -29.17 -17.22 -22.54
CA ALA A 597 -29.83 -16.09 -21.83
C ALA A 597 -30.84 -16.54 -20.76
N GLY A 598 -31.54 -17.65 -21.01
CA GLY A 598 -32.45 -18.27 -20.03
C GLY A 598 -31.76 -18.86 -18.80
N GLU A 599 -30.54 -19.41 -18.94
CA GLU A 599 -29.74 -19.90 -17.81
C GLU A 599 -29.29 -18.75 -16.92
N LEU A 600 -28.77 -17.69 -17.55
CA LEU A 600 -28.38 -16.46 -16.87
C LEU A 600 -29.57 -15.84 -16.12
N ASN A 601 -30.73 -15.73 -16.77
CA ASN A 601 -31.94 -15.22 -16.13
C ASN A 601 -32.38 -16.09 -14.94
N THR A 602 -32.37 -17.42 -15.12
CA THR A 602 -32.73 -18.37 -14.05
C THR A 602 -31.82 -18.20 -12.84
N TYR A 603 -30.52 -18.03 -13.06
CA TYR A 603 -29.56 -17.84 -11.99
C TYR A 603 -29.77 -16.50 -11.29
N LEU A 604 -29.82 -15.40 -12.04
CA LEU A 604 -29.98 -14.06 -11.50
C LEU A 604 -31.32 -13.88 -10.77
N SER A 605 -32.38 -14.54 -11.22
CA SER A 605 -33.67 -14.60 -10.51
C SER A 605 -33.55 -15.29 -9.13
N LYS A 606 -32.82 -16.41 -9.05
CA LYS A 606 -32.55 -17.09 -7.77
C LYS A 606 -31.69 -16.21 -6.85
N PHE A 607 -30.67 -15.56 -7.41
CA PHE A 607 -29.82 -14.62 -6.68
C PHE A 607 -30.64 -13.45 -6.11
N LYS A 608 -31.49 -12.82 -6.94
CA LYS A 608 -32.42 -11.75 -6.55
C LYS A 608 -33.33 -12.20 -5.42
N THR A 609 -33.87 -13.41 -5.52
CA THR A 609 -34.75 -13.98 -4.50
C THR A 609 -34.07 -14.07 -3.14
N PHE A 610 -32.77 -14.40 -3.09
CA PHE A 610 -32.04 -14.66 -1.85
C PHE A 610 -31.27 -13.47 -1.25
N PHE A 611 -30.81 -12.53 -2.06
CA PHE A 611 -30.10 -11.35 -1.54
C PHE A 611 -30.94 -10.08 -1.55
N ILE A 612 -31.89 -9.98 -2.49
CA ILE A 612 -32.59 -8.73 -2.78
C ILE A 612 -34.03 -8.76 -2.25
N ALA A 613 -34.75 -9.87 -2.47
CA ALA A 613 -36.17 -9.98 -2.17
C ALA A 613 -36.51 -10.61 -0.81
N SER A 614 -35.67 -11.54 -0.33
CA SER A 614 -35.70 -12.07 1.04
C SER A 614 -35.08 -11.10 1.99
#